data_AF-A0A1C5ALT3-F1
#
_entry.id   AF-A0A1C5ALT3-F1
#
_cell.length_a   1.000
_cell.length_b   1.000
_cell.length_c   1.000
_cell.angle_alpha   90.00
_cell.angle_beta   90.00
_cell.angle_gamma   90.00
#
_symmetry.space_group_name_H-M   'P 1'
#
loop_
_entity.id
_entity.type
_entity.pdbx_description
1 polymer ?
#
loop_
_entity_poly.entity_id
_entity_poly.type
_entity_poly.pdbx_seq_one_letter_code
_entity_poly.pdbx_strand_id
1 'polypeptide(L)' 'MAPLPVEDVDDVRHPAVDAAVQAMENAAALSPADQIPQYEAAYDTLRETLAGIDQA' A
#
# COMPACT_ATOMS: atom_id res chain seq x y z
N MET A 1 -15.98 7.40 -19.26
CA MET A 1 -14.52 7.53 -19.13
C MET A 1 -13.97 6.11 -19.13
N ALA A 2 -13.33 5.66 -20.21
CA ALA A 2 -12.61 4.39 -20.16
C ALA A 2 -11.39 4.58 -19.26
N PRO A 3 -11.04 3.63 -18.37
CA PRO A 3 -9.82 3.72 -17.59
C PRO A 3 -8.63 3.80 -18.55
N LEU A 4 -7.68 4.70 -18.25
CA LEU A 4 -6.46 4.82 -19.05
C LEU A 4 -5.70 3.47 -19.03
N PRO A 5 -5.06 3.07 -20.14
CA PRO A 5 -4.18 1.91 -20.14
C PRO A 5 -3.08 2.16 -19.11
N VAL A 6 -2.97 1.26 -18.13
CA VAL A 6 -1.83 1.21 -17.21
C VAL A 6 -0.61 0.71 -18.00
N GLU A 7 0.00 1.58 -18.80
CA GLU A 7 1.28 1.28 -19.46
C GLU A 7 2.32 0.94 -18.38
N ASP A 8 2.81 -0.30 -18.40
CA ASP A 8 4.00 -0.84 -17.74
C ASP A 8 4.32 -0.33 -16.32
N VAL A 9 3.35 -0.40 -15.40
CA VAL A 9 3.67 -0.36 -13.95
C VAL A 9 4.46 -1.60 -13.51
N ASP A 10 4.50 -2.66 -14.32
CA ASP A 10 5.14 -3.93 -13.99
C ASP A 10 6.65 -3.84 -13.77
N ASP A 11 7.34 -2.89 -14.43
CA ASP A 11 8.78 -2.66 -14.23
C ASP A 11 9.12 -1.77 -13.01
N VAL A 12 8.11 -1.16 -12.38
CA VAL A 12 8.27 -0.25 -11.22
C VAL A 12 7.42 -0.71 -10.03
N ARG A 13 7.10 -2.02 -9.94
CA ARG A 13 6.46 -2.58 -8.74
C ARG A 13 7.52 -2.85 -7.67
N HIS A 14 7.37 -2.22 -6.51
CA HIS A 14 8.21 -2.49 -5.35
C HIS A 14 7.49 -3.50 -4.44
N PRO A 15 8.01 -4.73 -4.24
CA PRO A 15 7.30 -5.78 -3.50
C PRO A 15 6.83 -5.38 -2.09
N ALA A 16 7.60 -4.53 -1.40
CA ALA A 16 7.21 -4.03 -0.08
C ALA A 16 6.06 -2.99 -0.15
N VAL A 17 5.97 -2.22 -1.25
CA VAL A 17 4.85 -1.29 -1.47
C VAL A 17 3.58 -2.08 -1.77
N ASP A 18 3.67 -3.12 -2.61
CA ASP A 18 2.55 -4.02 -2.91
C ASP A 18 2.01 -4.69 -1.64
N ALA A 19 2.91 -5.18 -0.78
CA ALA A 19 2.53 -5.79 0.49
C ALA A 19 1.80 -4.81 1.43
N ALA A 20 2.25 -3.55 1.48
CA ALA A 20 1.61 -2.52 2.29
C ALA A 20 0.22 -2.13 1.76
N VAL A 21 0.05 -2.02 0.44
CA VAL A 21 -1.26 -1.79 -0.18
C VAL A 21 -2.21 -2.95 0.11
N GLN A 22 -1.75 -4.19 -0.05
CA GLN A 22 -2.55 -5.37 0.27
C GLN A 22 -2.98 -5.41 1.74
N ALA A 23 -2.11 -4.96 2.65
CA ALA A 23 -2.44 -4.84 4.08
C ALA A 23 -3.56 -3.82 4.33
N MET A 24 -3.56 -2.67 3.63
CA MET A 24 -4.66 -1.69 3.72
C MET A 24 -5.99 -2.26 3.19
N GLU A 25 -5.95 -3.02 2.09
CA GLU A 25 -7.14 -3.71 1.57
C GLU A 25 -7.69 -4.74 2.58
N ASN A 26 -6.80 -5.52 3.21
CA ASN A 26 -7.18 -6.47 4.25
C ASN A 26 -7.78 -5.77 5.48
N ALA A 27 -7.22 -4.62 5.88
CA ALA A 27 -7.72 -3.81 6.98
C ALA A 27 -9.14 -3.30 6.71
N ALA A 28 -9.45 -2.92 5.46
CA ALA A 28 -10.78 -2.46 5.08
C ALA A 28 -11.89 -3.53 5.26
N ALA A 29 -11.52 -4.82 5.26
CA ALA A 29 -12.46 -5.93 5.49
C ALA A 29 -12.69 -6.24 6.97
N LEU A 30 -11.98 -5.59 7.90
CA LEU A 30 -12.08 -5.83 9.33
C LEU A 30 -13.29 -5.16 9.96
N SER A 31 -13.55 -5.50 11.23
CA SER A 31 -14.56 -4.81 12.03
C SER A 31 -14.21 -3.33 12.20
N PRO A 32 -15.19 -2.41 12.33
CA PRO A 32 -14.90 -0.98 12.49
C PRO A 32 -13.99 -0.66 13.68
N ALA A 33 -14.00 -1.49 14.73
CA ALA A 33 -13.12 -1.32 15.89
C ALA A 33 -11.64 -1.63 15.55
N ASP A 34 -11.41 -2.53 14.59
CA ASP A 34 -10.07 -2.98 14.19
C ASP A 34 -9.55 -2.25 12.94
N GLN A 35 -10.43 -1.59 12.17
CA GLN A 35 -10.06 -0.89 10.94
C GLN A 35 -9.01 0.20 11.17
N ILE A 36 -9.19 1.08 12.16
CA ILE A 36 -8.27 2.21 12.40
C ILE A 36 -6.87 1.73 12.83
N PRO A 37 -6.71 0.87 13.87
CA PRO A 37 -5.40 0.39 14.27
C PRO A 37 -4.62 -0.29 13.13
N GLN A 38 -5.32 -1.02 12.26
CA GLN A 38 -4.68 -1.75 11.16
C GLN A 38 -4.36 -0.85 9.97
N TYR A 39 -5.19 0.15 9.70
CA TYR A 39 -4.85 1.20 8.72
C TYR A 39 -3.60 1.97 9.13
N GLU A 40 -3.50 2.36 10.40
CA GLU A 40 -2.34 3.10 10.93
C GLU A 40 -1.06 2.26 10.82
N ALA A 41 -1.11 0.98 11.20
CA ALA A 41 0.03 0.08 11.08
C ALA A 41 0.49 -0.14 9.62
N ALA A 42 -0.46 -0.32 8.70
CA ALA A 42 -0.17 -0.46 7.27
C ALA A 42 0.40 0.84 6.68
N TYR A 43 -0.11 2.00 7.11
CA TYR A 43 0.37 3.31 6.69
C TYR A 43 1.80 3.60 7.16
N ASP A 44 2.11 3.32 8.43
CA ASP A 44 3.47 3.50 8.96
C ASP A 44 4.49 2.67 8.19
N THR A 45 4.15 1.41 7.90
CA THR A 45 4.98 0.49 7.10
C THR A 45 5.19 1.02 5.68
N LEU A 46 4.13 1.52 5.04
CA LEU A 46 4.23 2.11 3.70
C LEU A 46 5.14 3.34 3.72
N ARG A 47 4.97 4.23 4.70
CA ARG A 47 5.76 5.45 4.84
C ARG A 47 7.24 5.14 5.02
N GLU A 48 7.58 4.17 5.87
CA GLU A 48 8.96 3.72 6.09
C GLU A 48 9.58 3.14 4.82
N THR A 49 8.82 2.30 4.11
CA THR A 49 9.25 1.71 2.84
C THR A 49 9.58 2.79 1.80
N LEU A 50 8.68 3.76 1.62
CA LEU A 50 8.87 4.85 0.66
C LEU A 50 10.05 5.74 1.04
N ALA A 51 10.22 6.05 2.33
CA ALA A 51 11.38 6.80 2.80
C ALA A 51 12.70 6.06 2.57
N GLY A 52 12.71 4.72 2.68
CA GLY A 52 13.88 3.90 2.37
C GLY A 52 14.23 3.87 0.88
N ILE A 53 13.21 3.86 0.00
CA ILE A 53 13.40 3.94 -1.46
C ILE A 53 13.94 5.32 -1.87
N ASP A 54 13.40 6.41 -1.30
CA ASP A 54 13.83 7.78 -1.60
C ASP A 54 15.29 8.05 -1.19
N GLN A 55 15.80 7.32 -0.19
CA GLN A 55 17.17 7.44 0.30
C GLN A 55 18.21 6.62 -0.48
N ALA A 56 17.79 5.73 -1.37
CA ALA A 56 18.65 4.81 -2.12
C ALA A 56 19.15 5.40 -3.45
#